data_AF-A0A6U5LJ86-F1
#
_entry.id   AF-A0A6U5LJ86-F1
#
_cell.length_a   1.000
_cell.length_b   1.000
_cell.length_c   1.000
_cell.angle_alpha   90.00
_cell.angle_beta   90.00
_cell.angle_gamma   90.00
#
_symmetry.space_group_name_H-M   'P 1'
#
loop_
_entity.id
_entity.type
_entity.pdbx_description
1 polymer ?
#
loop_
_entity_poly.entity_id
_entity_poly.type
_entity_poly.pdbx_seq_one_letter_code
_entity_poly.pdbx_strand_id
1 'polypeptide(L)'
;MNALTLKSLGDSSTVKMGSNHEMFIKYYGKANYADHWVTQAFKGEATDFKNGNADFSEYSIIGQVEAIKKGIAYISALQYMFHKLEEAVSTCDEDVDLECWDEGVAYYVGSLQGPELAPGGGKFPYVLADKRCSNFKTCGQSPPFATGTVSWVNHNVMPKFHMGKNALVKGDCKLATTVLGQISKLVYIPLIQGTLRYAYKVQFLQSGDANVLEKEQAEGTVFAAAVLPVIYKSDKKAAATIYDNMQIGAVETNFAAVKEAFEKVYGKLHINCANVGCLIESGPNTCYSGADACPAECPDKKNTDSKKTVTVPEMGQNAVSCGELALMPAKYRHVFCANNEVEKACPGTCLGTCLCFDDPNDCEDLWNDKKFAKTCKKNKNGEVEKCPSTCAGFCDSIPFTKKYKGPKER
;
A
#
# COMPACT_ATOMS: atom_id res chain seq x y z
N MET A 1 25.40 23.97 5.00
CA MET A 1 24.16 23.29 5.42
C MET A 1 23.00 24.25 5.22
N ASN A 2 22.27 24.12 4.11
CA ASN A 2 20.98 24.79 3.99
C ASN A 2 20.01 23.99 4.87
N ALA A 3 19.55 24.58 5.97
CA ALA A 3 18.56 23.92 6.82
C ALA A 3 17.26 23.74 6.04
N LEU A 4 16.76 22.51 5.93
CA LEU A 4 15.42 22.23 5.42
C LEU A 4 14.40 22.82 6.39
N THR A 5 13.51 23.68 5.88
CA THR A 5 12.39 24.26 6.62
C THR A 5 11.11 23.47 6.33
N LEU A 6 10.10 23.55 7.21
CA LEU A 6 8.78 22.98 6.92
C LEU A 6 8.20 23.53 5.61
N LYS A 7 8.47 24.80 5.32
CA LYS A 7 8.10 25.44 4.06
C LYS A 7 8.79 24.79 2.86
N SER A 8 10.09 24.57 2.92
CA SER A 8 10.82 23.93 1.82
C SER A 8 10.51 22.44 1.66
N LEU A 9 10.03 21.77 2.72
CA LEU A 9 9.50 20.40 2.63
C LEU A 9 8.13 20.34 1.95
N GLY A 10 7.34 21.42 2.04
CA GLY A 10 5.99 21.50 1.51
C GLY A 10 5.85 22.30 0.20
N ASP A 11 6.91 22.98 -0.22
CA ASP A 11 7.01 23.72 -1.48
C ASP A 11 7.68 22.85 -2.54
N SER A 12 7.09 22.84 -3.73
CA SER A 12 7.59 22.09 -4.87
C SER A 12 7.81 22.93 -6.12
N SER A 13 7.67 24.25 -5.98
CA SER A 13 7.88 25.20 -7.08
C SER A 13 9.32 25.25 -7.56
N THR A 14 10.28 24.81 -6.74
CA THR A 14 11.72 24.83 -7.03
C THR A 14 12.26 23.54 -7.64
N VAL A 15 11.40 22.61 -8.03
CA VAL A 15 11.75 21.20 -8.21
C VAL A 15 11.47 20.69 -9.62
N LYS A 16 12.39 19.88 -10.20
CA LYS A 16 12.12 19.09 -11.42
C LYS A 16 10.99 18.08 -11.12
N MET A 17 9.82 18.31 -11.71
CA MET A 17 8.59 17.57 -11.41
C MET A 17 8.65 16.11 -11.91
N GLY A 18 8.43 15.16 -10.99
CA GLY A 18 8.15 13.77 -11.31
C GLY A 18 6.65 13.43 -11.29
N SER A 19 6.30 12.23 -11.77
CA SER A 19 4.93 11.84 -12.09
C SER A 19 3.94 11.83 -10.91
N ASN A 20 4.42 11.55 -9.69
CA ASN A 20 3.60 11.52 -8.49
C ASN A 20 3.35 12.95 -8.00
N HIS A 21 4.41 13.75 -7.96
CA HIS A 21 4.33 15.13 -7.53
C HIS A 21 3.41 15.97 -8.43
N GLU A 22 3.53 15.80 -9.75
CA GLU A 22 2.61 16.43 -10.72
C GLU A 22 1.14 16.09 -10.48
N MET A 23 0.85 14.84 -10.09
CA MET A 23 -0.51 14.39 -9.84
C MET A 23 -1.12 15.12 -8.64
N PHE A 24 -0.34 15.31 -7.57
CA PHE A 24 -0.78 16.07 -6.40
C PHE A 24 -1.01 17.55 -6.74
N ILE A 25 -0.09 18.19 -7.49
CA ILE A 25 -0.26 19.57 -7.96
C ILE A 25 -1.54 19.70 -8.80
N LYS A 26 -1.79 18.78 -9.75
CA LYS A 26 -2.97 18.81 -10.62
C LYS A 26 -4.28 18.66 -9.83
N TYR A 27 -4.26 17.85 -8.77
CA TYR A 27 -5.41 17.66 -7.88
C TYR A 27 -5.68 18.91 -7.03
N TYR A 28 -4.69 19.36 -6.25
CA TYR A 28 -4.84 20.49 -5.34
C TYR A 28 -4.84 21.85 -6.05
N GLY A 29 -4.35 21.93 -7.29
CA GLY A 29 -4.24 23.17 -8.05
C GLY A 29 -3.13 24.10 -7.56
N LYS A 30 -2.20 23.61 -6.72
CA LYS A 30 -1.10 24.41 -6.14
C LYS A 30 0.19 23.61 -6.14
N ALA A 31 1.30 24.26 -6.45
CA ALA A 31 2.63 23.66 -6.33
C ALA A 31 2.98 23.43 -4.85
N ASN A 32 2.81 24.44 -4.01
CA ASN A 32 3.11 24.37 -2.58
C ASN A 32 1.96 23.79 -1.74
N TYR A 33 1.19 22.83 -2.25
CA TYR A 33 -0.01 22.33 -1.57
C TYR A 33 0.26 21.81 -0.15
N ALA A 34 1.40 21.17 0.08
CA ALA A 34 1.75 20.60 1.37
C ALA A 34 2.12 21.68 2.40
N ASP A 35 2.90 22.69 2.00
CA ASP A 35 3.17 23.87 2.82
C ASP A 35 1.88 24.65 3.10
N HIS A 36 1.03 24.81 2.08
CA HIS A 36 -0.24 25.50 2.20
C HIS A 36 -1.17 24.81 3.20
N TRP A 37 -1.27 23.47 3.16
CA TRP A 37 -2.01 22.69 4.15
C TRP A 37 -1.54 22.99 5.57
N VAL A 38 -0.24 22.87 5.82
CA VAL A 38 0.34 23.05 7.17
C VAL A 38 0.21 24.50 7.64
N THR A 39 0.47 25.46 6.76
CA THR A 39 0.38 26.90 7.07
C THR A 39 -1.05 27.30 7.40
N GLN A 40 -2.05 26.88 6.62
CA GLN A 40 -3.45 27.20 6.90
C GLN A 40 -3.94 26.50 8.19
N ALA A 41 -3.46 25.29 8.48
CA ALA A 41 -3.75 24.62 9.75
C ALA A 41 -3.18 25.35 10.97
N PHE A 42 -1.96 25.93 10.88
CA PHE A 42 -1.41 26.77 11.94
C PHE A 42 -2.19 28.07 12.16
N LYS A 43 -2.78 28.64 11.09
CA LYS A 43 -3.59 29.84 11.19
C LYS A 43 -5.03 29.58 11.62
N GLY A 44 -5.51 28.33 11.52
CA GLY A 44 -6.92 28.00 11.69
C GLY A 44 -7.79 28.57 10.57
N GLU A 45 -7.28 28.59 9.34
CA GLU A 45 -7.94 29.15 8.16
C GLU A 45 -8.24 28.07 7.12
N ALA A 46 -9.15 28.35 6.19
CA ALA A 46 -9.38 27.44 5.06
C ALA A 46 -8.23 27.40 4.06
N THR A 47 -8.04 26.24 3.43
CA THR A 47 -7.24 26.11 2.22
C THR A 47 -8.03 26.59 1.00
N ASP A 48 -7.32 26.97 -0.07
CA ASP A 48 -7.87 27.44 -1.34
C ASP A 48 -7.43 26.51 -2.48
N PHE A 49 -7.56 25.21 -2.25
CA PHE A 49 -7.29 24.19 -3.25
C PHE A 49 -8.40 24.10 -4.29
N LYS A 50 -8.01 23.61 -5.48
CA LYS A 50 -8.92 23.25 -6.56
C LYS A 50 -9.81 22.06 -6.20
N ASN A 51 -9.26 21.06 -5.51
CA ASN A 51 -9.98 19.91 -4.94
C ASN A 51 -9.39 19.61 -3.55
N GLY A 52 -10.18 19.02 -2.65
CA GLY A 52 -9.68 18.59 -1.35
C GLY A 52 -9.51 19.73 -0.34
N ASN A 53 -10.41 20.72 -0.34
CA ASN A 53 -10.34 21.84 0.60
C ASN A 53 -10.47 21.37 2.06
N ALA A 54 -9.86 22.13 2.95
CA ALA A 54 -9.88 21.87 4.38
C ALA A 54 -10.07 23.22 5.09
N ASP A 55 -11.17 23.36 5.82
CA ASP A 55 -11.44 24.55 6.63
C ASP A 55 -11.03 24.30 8.09
N PHE A 56 -9.82 24.71 8.46
CA PHE A 56 -9.31 24.47 9.81
C PHE A 56 -9.94 25.38 10.88
N SER A 57 -10.78 26.35 10.48
CA SER A 57 -11.54 27.18 11.44
C SER A 57 -12.67 26.40 12.12
N GLU A 58 -13.10 25.29 11.52
CA GLU A 58 -14.11 24.37 12.05
C GLU A 58 -13.54 23.40 13.12
N TYR A 59 -12.23 23.42 13.34
CA TYR A 59 -11.59 22.65 14.42
C TYR A 59 -11.16 23.55 15.58
N SER A 60 -11.20 22.98 16.77
CA SER A 60 -10.45 23.52 17.89
C SER A 60 -8.95 23.24 17.71
N ILE A 61 -8.15 23.63 18.71
CA ILE A 61 -6.72 23.35 18.71
C ILE A 61 -6.43 21.84 18.61
N ILE A 62 -7.37 20.97 19.00
CA ILE A 62 -7.20 19.52 19.02
C ILE A 62 -7.10 18.97 17.60
N GLY A 63 -8.08 19.29 16.75
CA GLY A 63 -8.09 18.90 15.34
C GLY A 63 -6.96 19.57 14.57
N GLN A 64 -6.71 20.86 14.83
CA GLN A 64 -5.60 21.60 14.20
C GLN A 64 -4.24 20.95 14.48
N VAL A 65 -3.96 20.56 15.73
CA VAL A 65 -2.69 19.90 16.10
C VAL A 65 -2.51 18.59 15.34
N GLU A 66 -3.57 17.80 15.15
CA GLU A 66 -3.48 16.57 14.37
C GLU A 66 -3.34 16.84 12.86
N ALA A 67 -4.02 17.86 12.35
CA ALA A 67 -3.87 18.33 10.97
C ALA A 67 -2.43 18.74 10.65
N ILE A 68 -1.78 19.46 11.57
CA ILE A 68 -0.39 19.88 11.46
C ILE A 68 0.54 18.67 11.55
N LYS A 69 0.48 17.90 12.65
CA LYS A 69 1.44 16.81 12.91
C LYS A 69 1.42 15.73 11.85
N LYS A 70 0.22 15.31 11.43
CA LYS A 70 0.07 14.30 10.39
C LYS A 70 0.25 14.88 8.99
N GLY A 71 -0.13 16.15 8.76
CA GLY A 71 0.10 16.83 7.50
C GLY A 71 1.59 16.93 7.20
N ILE A 72 2.40 17.27 8.20
CA ILE A 72 3.87 17.27 8.08
C ILE A 72 4.38 15.85 7.74
N ALA A 73 3.93 14.82 8.46
CA ALA A 73 4.47 13.46 8.29
C ALA A 73 4.02 12.77 6.99
N TYR A 74 2.76 12.95 6.58
CA TYR A 74 2.12 12.12 5.55
C TYR A 74 1.67 12.89 4.31
N ILE A 75 1.72 14.24 4.33
CA ILE A 75 1.56 15.07 3.14
C ILE A 75 2.91 15.68 2.77
N SER A 76 3.58 16.40 3.68
CA SER A 76 4.84 17.09 3.36
C SER A 76 6.02 16.10 3.20
N ALA A 77 6.40 15.42 4.27
CA ALA A 77 7.55 14.51 4.28
C ALA A 77 7.37 13.33 3.32
N LEU A 78 6.16 12.80 3.18
CA LEU A 78 5.88 11.72 2.24
C LEU A 78 6.05 12.17 0.78
N GLN A 79 5.63 13.39 0.44
CA GLN A 79 5.78 13.89 -0.93
C GLN A 79 7.22 14.30 -1.21
N TYR A 80 7.93 14.84 -0.21
CA TYR A 80 9.37 15.04 -0.29
C TYR A 80 10.14 13.74 -0.52
N MET A 81 9.77 12.66 0.19
CA MET A 81 10.31 11.31 -0.03
C MET A 81 10.15 10.87 -1.49
N PHE A 82 8.95 11.00 -2.06
CA PHE A 82 8.72 10.65 -3.46
C PHE A 82 9.49 11.54 -4.43
N HIS A 83 9.53 12.84 -4.17
CA HIS A 83 10.30 13.77 -4.97
C HIS A 83 11.77 13.35 -5.04
N LYS A 84 12.40 13.02 -3.91
CA LYS A 84 13.81 12.61 -3.88
C LYS A 84 14.08 11.32 -4.65
N LEU A 85 13.18 10.36 -4.56
CA LEU A 85 13.28 9.13 -5.37
C LEU A 85 13.07 9.41 -6.87
N GLU A 86 12.15 10.30 -7.23
CA GLU A 86 11.91 10.71 -8.62
C GLU A 86 13.11 11.49 -9.19
N GLU A 87 13.75 12.35 -8.39
CA GLU A 87 14.95 13.09 -8.75
C GLU A 87 16.09 12.13 -9.10
N ALA A 88 16.39 11.18 -8.22
CA ALA A 88 17.44 10.17 -8.44
C ALA A 88 17.19 9.32 -9.71
N VAL A 89 15.93 8.97 -9.99
CA VAL A 89 15.56 8.26 -11.22
C VAL A 89 15.68 9.16 -12.45
N SER A 90 15.34 10.44 -12.34
CA SER A 90 15.41 11.39 -13.47
C SER A 90 16.83 11.66 -13.95
N THR A 91 17.82 11.59 -13.05
CA THR A 91 19.25 11.78 -13.36
C THR A 91 19.92 10.47 -13.76
N CYS A 92 19.18 9.37 -13.92
CA CYS A 92 19.77 8.04 -14.06
C CYS A 92 20.63 7.86 -15.32
N ASP A 93 20.28 8.48 -16.44
CA ASP A 93 21.04 8.41 -17.70
C ASP A 93 22.24 9.38 -17.75
N GLU A 94 22.40 10.21 -16.71
CA GLU A 94 23.45 11.24 -16.61
C GLU A 94 24.41 10.89 -15.45
N ASP A 95 24.45 11.74 -14.42
CA ASP A 95 25.19 11.51 -13.18
C ASP A 95 24.18 11.12 -12.09
N VAL A 96 24.11 9.83 -11.81
CA VAL A 96 23.11 9.25 -10.90
C VAL A 96 23.27 9.86 -9.51
N ASP A 97 22.29 10.64 -9.07
CA ASP A 97 22.23 11.16 -7.71
C ASP A 97 21.73 10.07 -6.73
N LEU A 98 22.65 9.23 -6.28
CA LEU A 98 22.38 8.21 -5.27
C LEU A 98 22.08 8.82 -3.89
N GLU A 99 22.53 10.05 -3.61
CA GLU A 99 22.23 10.76 -2.36
C GLU A 99 20.74 11.06 -2.29
N CYS A 100 20.13 11.52 -3.39
CA CYS A 100 18.68 11.69 -3.47
C CYS A 100 17.91 10.39 -3.24
N TRP A 101 18.38 9.25 -3.77
CA TRP A 101 17.72 7.97 -3.50
C TRP A 101 17.80 7.60 -2.01
N ASP A 102 18.99 7.67 -1.41
CA ASP A 102 19.21 7.34 0.00
C ASP A 102 18.46 8.32 0.93
N GLU A 103 18.37 9.61 0.58
CA GLU A 103 17.55 10.60 1.28
C GLU A 103 16.07 10.24 1.24
N GLY A 104 15.54 9.85 0.07
CA GLY A 104 14.18 9.33 -0.06
C GLY A 104 13.93 8.15 0.89
N VAL A 105 14.83 7.17 0.95
CA VAL A 105 14.73 6.05 1.90
C VAL A 105 14.74 6.53 3.35
N ALA A 106 15.57 7.50 3.69
CA ALA A 106 15.64 8.06 5.04
C ALA A 106 14.32 8.71 5.49
N TYR A 107 13.62 9.41 4.60
CA TYR A 107 12.28 9.98 4.88
C TYR A 107 11.18 8.91 4.99
N TYR A 108 11.34 7.74 4.37
CA TYR A 108 10.43 6.62 4.59
C TYR A 108 10.59 6.03 5.99
N VAL A 109 11.83 5.76 6.39
CA VAL A 109 12.17 5.02 7.62
C VAL A 109 12.14 5.93 8.86
N GLY A 110 12.82 7.08 8.79
CA GLY A 110 13.01 8.00 9.90
C GLY A 110 14.11 7.55 10.88
N SER A 111 14.79 8.52 11.49
CA SER A 111 15.94 8.27 12.38
C SER A 111 15.60 7.54 13.69
N LEU A 112 14.35 7.68 14.17
CA LEU A 112 13.89 7.09 15.43
C LEU A 112 13.59 5.59 15.34
N GLN A 113 13.67 4.99 14.15
CA GLN A 113 13.35 3.58 13.94
C GLN A 113 14.44 2.63 14.47
N GLY A 114 15.66 3.16 14.66
CA GLY A 114 16.82 2.40 15.12
C GLY A 114 17.32 1.38 14.10
N PRO A 115 18.50 0.78 14.34
CA PRO A 115 19.14 -0.15 13.40
C PRO A 115 18.37 -1.47 13.23
N GLU A 116 17.64 -1.89 14.27
CA GLU A 116 16.87 -3.14 14.29
C GLU A 116 15.51 -3.03 13.58
N LEU A 117 15.16 -1.82 13.12
CA LEU A 117 13.85 -1.49 12.56
C LEU A 117 12.67 -1.97 13.42
N ALA A 118 12.86 -1.97 14.75
CA ALA A 118 11.90 -2.50 15.70
C ALA A 118 10.61 -1.67 15.73
N PRO A 119 9.42 -2.30 15.75
CA PRO A 119 8.17 -1.54 15.73
C PRO A 119 7.98 -0.69 16.98
N GLY A 120 7.83 0.62 16.80
CA GLY A 120 7.60 1.59 17.88
C GLY A 120 8.61 2.74 17.88
N GLY A 121 8.18 3.92 18.33
CA GLY A 121 9.04 5.11 18.47
C GLY A 121 9.10 6.04 17.25
N GLY A 122 9.16 5.51 16.02
CA GLY A 122 9.22 6.31 14.79
C GLY A 122 7.95 7.12 14.46
N LYS A 123 8.12 8.10 13.55
CA LYS A 123 7.10 9.10 13.18
C LYS A 123 6.79 9.15 11.67
N PHE A 124 7.52 8.38 10.87
CA PHE A 124 7.49 8.40 9.40
C PHE A 124 6.70 7.20 8.83
N PRO A 125 6.50 7.10 7.50
CA PRO A 125 5.67 6.09 6.86
C PRO A 125 5.96 4.64 7.26
N TYR A 126 7.21 4.27 7.54
CA TYR A 126 7.57 2.92 8.02
C TYR A 126 6.76 2.53 9.27
N VAL A 127 6.73 3.38 10.30
CA VAL A 127 5.98 3.10 11.54
C VAL A 127 4.48 3.21 11.34
N LEU A 128 4.03 4.08 10.44
CA LEU A 128 2.62 4.11 10.07
C LEU A 128 2.20 2.73 9.54
N ALA A 129 2.98 2.14 8.63
CA ALA A 129 2.70 0.83 8.07
C ALA A 129 2.58 -0.27 9.15
N ASP A 130 3.50 -0.32 10.11
CA ASP A 130 3.45 -1.30 11.21
C ASP A 130 2.25 -1.09 12.14
N LYS A 131 1.92 0.17 12.46
CA LYS A 131 0.73 0.49 13.24
C LYS A 131 -0.55 0.07 12.52
N ARG A 132 -0.64 0.32 11.21
CA ARG A 132 -1.80 -0.07 10.42
C ARG A 132 -1.87 -1.58 10.23
N CYS A 133 -0.75 -2.28 10.06
CA CYS A 133 -0.76 -3.73 9.94
C CYS A 133 -1.39 -4.40 11.18
N SER A 134 -1.08 -3.87 12.35
CA SER A 134 -1.63 -4.33 13.63
C SER A 134 -3.14 -4.10 13.72
N ASN A 135 -3.65 -3.07 13.05
CA ASN A 135 -5.08 -2.78 12.98
C ASN A 135 -5.80 -3.56 11.88
N PHE A 136 -5.10 -4.01 10.84
CA PHE A 136 -5.68 -4.57 9.62
C PHE A 136 -5.39 -6.06 9.36
N LYS A 137 -4.73 -6.75 10.32
CA LYS A 137 -4.23 -8.13 10.14
C LYS A 137 -3.33 -8.30 8.93
N THR A 138 -2.45 -7.34 8.66
CA THR A 138 -1.51 -7.36 7.52
C THR A 138 -0.04 -7.37 7.96
N CYS A 139 0.25 -7.80 9.19
CA CYS A 139 1.63 -7.96 9.66
C CYS A 139 2.22 -9.30 9.19
N GLY A 140 3.51 -9.31 8.85
CA GLY A 140 4.21 -10.48 8.32
C GLY A 140 4.38 -10.47 6.80
N GLN A 141 5.06 -11.50 6.28
CA GLN A 141 5.59 -11.49 4.91
C GLN A 141 4.58 -11.88 3.82
N SER A 142 3.57 -12.67 4.16
CA SER A 142 2.55 -13.13 3.19
C SER A 142 1.26 -13.57 3.89
N PRO A 143 0.12 -13.59 3.18
CA PRO A 143 -1.09 -14.27 3.63
C PRO A 143 -0.88 -15.80 3.82
N PRO A 144 -1.57 -16.45 4.77
CA PRO A 144 -2.28 -15.82 5.88
C PRO A 144 -1.26 -15.11 6.77
N PHE A 145 -1.48 -13.82 7.01
CA PHE A 145 -0.54 -12.97 7.73
C PHE A 145 -0.23 -13.57 9.11
N ALA A 146 1.02 -13.98 9.31
CA ALA A 146 1.48 -14.58 10.55
C ALA A 146 1.53 -13.53 11.67
N THR A 147 1.43 -13.99 12.93
CA THR A 147 1.69 -13.13 14.10
C THR A 147 3.06 -12.47 13.99
N GLY A 148 3.10 -11.14 14.04
CA GLY A 148 4.31 -10.35 13.92
C GLY A 148 4.02 -8.86 14.08
N THR A 149 5.05 -8.05 14.20
CA THR A 149 4.94 -6.60 14.45
C THR A 149 5.34 -5.75 13.25
N VAL A 150 5.99 -6.34 12.24
CA VAL A 150 6.39 -5.69 10.99
C VAL A 150 5.32 -5.90 9.93
N SER A 151 4.95 -4.83 9.22
CA SER A 151 3.94 -4.85 8.18
C SER A 151 4.39 -5.57 6.91
N TRP A 152 3.42 -6.15 6.20
CA TRP A 152 3.63 -6.65 4.84
C TRP A 152 4.19 -5.56 3.91
N VAL A 153 3.69 -4.32 4.06
CA VAL A 153 4.20 -3.16 3.32
C VAL A 153 5.70 -2.99 3.54
N ASN A 154 6.18 -2.98 4.79
CA ASN A 154 7.60 -2.84 5.10
C ASN A 154 8.43 -4.03 4.59
N HIS A 155 7.92 -5.25 4.70
CA HIS A 155 8.58 -6.44 4.13
C HIS A 155 8.74 -6.36 2.59
N ASN A 156 7.88 -5.62 1.89
CA ASN A 156 7.91 -5.54 0.43
C ASN A 156 8.55 -4.26 -0.11
N VAL A 157 8.51 -3.15 0.64
CA VAL A 157 9.09 -1.88 0.19
C VAL A 157 10.60 -1.81 0.44
N MET A 158 11.10 -2.37 1.56
CA MET A 158 12.53 -2.30 1.88
C MET A 158 13.41 -3.02 0.85
N PRO A 159 13.06 -4.24 0.36
CA PRO A 159 13.79 -4.86 -0.74
C PRO A 159 13.71 -4.05 -2.04
N LYS A 160 12.61 -3.34 -2.29
CA LYS A 160 12.45 -2.49 -3.47
C LYS A 160 13.34 -1.25 -3.39
N PHE A 161 13.53 -0.66 -2.21
CA PHE A 161 14.52 0.41 -2.06
C PHE A 161 15.94 -0.06 -2.40
N HIS A 162 16.33 -1.26 -1.96
CA HIS A 162 17.62 -1.84 -2.32
C HIS A 162 17.71 -2.14 -3.83
N MET A 163 16.64 -2.67 -4.41
CA MET A 163 16.57 -2.98 -5.83
C MET A 163 16.68 -1.73 -6.71
N GLY A 164 15.97 -0.66 -6.36
CA GLY A 164 16.03 0.60 -7.10
C GLY A 164 17.42 1.24 -7.00
N LYS A 165 18.05 1.22 -5.82
CA LYS A 165 19.45 1.64 -5.65
C LYS A 165 20.39 0.85 -6.56
N ASN A 166 20.27 -0.48 -6.58
CA ASN A 166 21.11 -1.33 -7.43
C ASN A 166 20.86 -1.09 -8.91
N ALA A 167 19.62 -0.81 -9.32
CA ALA A 167 19.27 -0.44 -10.69
C ALA A 167 19.94 0.89 -11.09
N LEU A 168 19.85 1.91 -10.23
CA LEU A 168 20.49 3.20 -10.42
C LEU A 168 22.02 3.07 -10.54
N VAL A 169 22.68 2.33 -9.64
CA VAL A 169 24.13 2.06 -9.70
C VAL A 169 24.56 1.39 -11.01
N LYS A 170 23.68 0.56 -11.59
CA LYS A 170 23.93 -0.15 -12.85
C LYS A 170 23.53 0.65 -14.10
N GLY A 171 22.94 1.83 -13.94
CA GLY A 171 22.36 2.60 -15.04
C GLY A 171 21.10 1.96 -15.66
N ASP A 172 20.41 1.06 -14.95
CA ASP A 172 19.15 0.47 -15.42
C ASP A 172 17.96 1.38 -15.06
N CYS A 173 17.83 2.48 -15.79
CA CYS A 173 16.83 3.53 -15.52
C CYS A 173 15.39 3.06 -15.71
N LYS A 174 15.18 2.09 -16.61
CA LYS A 174 13.87 1.46 -16.81
C LYS A 174 13.46 0.64 -15.59
N LEU A 175 14.38 -0.13 -15.02
CA LEU A 175 14.13 -0.89 -13.81
C LEU A 175 13.94 0.05 -12.60
N ALA A 176 14.79 1.07 -12.45
CA ALA A 176 14.66 2.07 -11.38
C ALA A 176 13.29 2.77 -11.41
N THR A 177 12.84 3.21 -12.59
CA THR A 177 11.50 3.80 -12.80
C THR A 177 10.39 2.81 -12.45
N THR A 178 10.53 1.54 -12.85
CA THR A 178 9.54 0.49 -12.56
C THR A 178 9.44 0.25 -11.05
N VAL A 179 10.58 0.13 -10.37
CA VAL A 179 10.67 -0.10 -8.92
C VAL A 179 10.10 1.08 -8.14
N LEU A 180 10.36 2.32 -8.56
CA LEU A 180 9.74 3.51 -7.95
C LEU A 180 8.21 3.46 -8.04
N GLY A 181 7.66 3.07 -9.20
CA GLY A 181 6.24 2.84 -9.36
C GLY A 181 5.69 1.76 -8.42
N GLN A 182 6.44 0.68 -8.16
CA GLN A 182 6.06 -0.34 -7.19
C GLN A 182 6.12 0.14 -5.74
N ILE A 183 7.15 0.92 -5.37
CA ILE A 183 7.27 1.55 -4.04
C ILE A 183 6.04 2.43 -3.78
N SER A 184 5.68 3.29 -4.74
CA SER A 184 4.54 4.19 -4.62
C SER A 184 3.25 3.47 -4.25
N LYS A 185 2.94 2.35 -4.93
CA LYS A 185 1.75 1.53 -4.65
C LYS A 185 1.71 1.00 -3.22
N LEU A 186 2.86 0.54 -2.70
CA LEU A 186 2.96 -0.02 -1.35
C LEU A 186 2.80 1.06 -0.28
N VAL A 187 3.44 2.22 -0.47
CA VAL A 187 3.48 3.30 0.53
C VAL A 187 2.12 3.98 0.73
N TYR A 188 1.21 3.89 -0.25
CA TYR A 188 -0.17 4.40 -0.08
C TYR A 188 -1.10 3.46 0.70
N ILE A 189 -0.77 2.16 0.85
CA ILE A 189 -1.62 1.20 1.56
C ILE A 189 -1.90 1.64 3.02
N PRO A 190 -0.90 2.06 3.83
CA PRO A 190 -1.15 2.52 5.19
C PRO A 190 -2.01 3.79 5.27
N LEU A 191 -2.03 4.62 4.21
CA LEU A 191 -2.91 5.81 4.15
C LEU A 191 -4.36 5.41 3.87
N ILE A 192 -4.58 4.42 3.00
CA ILE A 192 -5.90 3.80 2.77
C ILE A 192 -6.40 3.17 4.07
N GLN A 193 -5.57 2.33 4.71
CA GLN A 193 -5.87 1.71 6.01
C GLN A 193 -6.16 2.78 7.09
N GLY A 194 -5.38 3.85 7.13
CA GLY A 194 -5.61 4.98 8.02
C GLY A 194 -7.00 5.59 7.82
N THR A 195 -7.33 5.95 6.58
CA THR A 195 -8.61 6.55 6.23
C THR A 195 -9.79 5.64 6.61
N LEU A 196 -9.73 4.35 6.22
CA LEU A 196 -10.76 3.36 6.54
C LEU A 196 -10.96 3.20 8.05
N ARG A 197 -9.86 3.15 8.82
CA ARG A 197 -9.94 3.05 10.27
C ARG A 197 -10.68 4.23 10.87
N TYR A 198 -10.33 5.46 10.49
CA TYR A 198 -10.99 6.63 11.07
C TYR A 198 -12.42 6.81 10.57
N ALA A 199 -12.72 6.44 9.32
CA ALA A 199 -14.09 6.37 8.84
C ALA A 199 -14.95 5.42 9.71
N TYR A 200 -14.42 4.23 10.04
CA TYR A 200 -15.09 3.28 10.90
C TYR A 200 -15.26 3.81 12.33
N LYS A 201 -14.21 4.42 12.89
CA LYS A 201 -14.25 4.99 14.24
C LYS A 201 -15.26 6.11 14.36
N VAL A 202 -15.21 7.07 13.44
CA VAL A 202 -16.13 8.22 13.40
C VAL A 202 -17.57 7.78 13.13
N GLN A 203 -17.84 6.66 12.47
CA GLN A 203 -19.22 6.19 12.30
C GLN A 203 -19.71 5.32 13.47
N PHE A 204 -18.95 4.29 13.85
CA PHE A 204 -19.44 3.20 14.69
C PHE A 204 -18.86 3.18 16.10
N LEU A 205 -17.69 3.79 16.30
CA LEU A 205 -16.98 3.79 17.58
C LEU A 205 -16.83 5.20 18.14
N GLN A 206 -17.77 6.09 17.80
CA GLN A 206 -17.74 7.49 18.21
C GLN A 206 -17.55 7.58 19.72
N SER A 207 -16.54 8.32 20.12
CA SER A 207 -16.37 8.68 21.52
C SER A 207 -17.48 9.66 21.92
N GLY A 208 -18.06 9.49 23.12
CA GLY A 208 -18.91 10.51 23.73
C GLY A 208 -18.15 11.77 24.16
N ASP A 209 -16.82 11.72 24.16
CA ASP A 209 -15.95 12.88 24.34
C ASP A 209 -15.71 13.58 22.99
N ALA A 210 -16.24 14.81 22.87
CA ALA A 210 -16.11 15.64 21.68
C ALA A 210 -14.65 15.90 21.28
N ASN A 211 -13.72 15.99 22.25
CA ASN A 211 -12.31 16.19 21.97
C ASN A 211 -11.68 14.96 21.29
N VAL A 212 -12.10 13.76 21.70
CA VAL A 212 -11.65 12.50 21.09
C VAL A 212 -12.25 12.35 19.70
N LEU A 213 -13.53 12.69 19.52
CA LEU A 213 -14.19 12.65 18.22
C LEU A 213 -13.52 13.61 17.23
N GLU A 214 -13.31 14.87 17.61
CA GLU A 214 -12.64 15.86 16.76
C GLU A 214 -11.23 15.42 16.37
N LYS A 215 -10.49 14.86 17.33
CA LYS A 215 -9.17 14.28 17.08
C LYS A 215 -9.26 13.20 16.00
N GLU A 216 -10.17 12.24 16.14
CA GLU A 216 -10.35 11.12 15.21
C GLU A 216 -10.78 11.57 13.81
N GLN A 217 -11.68 12.55 13.72
CA GLN A 217 -12.05 13.21 12.47
C GLN A 217 -10.81 13.81 11.80
N ALA A 218 -10.04 14.62 12.54
CA ALA A 218 -8.83 15.26 12.00
C ALA A 218 -7.76 14.25 11.57
N GLU A 219 -7.57 13.14 12.30
CA GLU A 219 -6.67 12.06 11.86
C GLU A 219 -7.15 11.49 10.51
N GLY A 220 -8.45 11.18 10.40
CA GLY A 220 -9.08 10.65 9.19
C GLY A 220 -8.98 11.59 7.98
N THR A 221 -9.26 12.88 8.18
CA THR A 221 -9.17 13.91 7.14
C THR A 221 -7.77 13.99 6.55
N VAL A 222 -6.72 13.99 7.38
CA VAL A 222 -5.34 14.06 6.87
C VAL A 222 -4.95 12.80 6.11
N PHE A 223 -5.34 11.62 6.59
CA PHE A 223 -5.08 10.37 5.86
C PHE A 223 -5.79 10.34 4.51
N ALA A 224 -7.04 10.82 4.45
CA ALA A 224 -7.78 10.96 3.20
C ALA A 224 -7.07 11.94 2.26
N ALA A 225 -6.72 13.14 2.73
CA ALA A 225 -5.98 14.13 1.97
C ALA A 225 -4.69 13.55 1.36
N ALA A 226 -3.91 12.82 2.15
CA ALA A 226 -2.64 12.23 1.70
C ALA A 226 -2.78 11.20 0.55
N VAL A 227 -3.97 10.63 0.31
CA VAL A 227 -4.20 9.61 -0.74
C VAL A 227 -5.20 10.03 -1.82
N LEU A 228 -6.04 11.03 -1.57
CA LEU A 228 -7.08 11.50 -2.49
C LEU A 228 -6.59 11.82 -3.91
N PRO A 229 -5.41 12.45 -4.13
CA PRO A 229 -4.89 12.65 -5.48
C PRO A 229 -4.66 11.36 -6.27
N VAL A 230 -4.19 10.31 -5.59
CA VAL A 230 -3.97 8.97 -6.14
C VAL A 230 -5.30 8.34 -6.56
N ILE A 231 -6.31 8.48 -5.69
CA ILE A 231 -7.66 7.97 -5.96
C ILE A 231 -8.31 8.75 -7.10
N TYR A 232 -8.18 10.07 -7.12
CA TYR A 232 -8.78 10.94 -8.14
C TYR A 232 -8.25 10.66 -9.54
N LYS A 233 -6.94 10.38 -9.66
CA LYS A 233 -6.33 9.92 -10.93
C LYS A 233 -6.96 8.61 -11.41
N SER A 234 -7.37 7.74 -10.50
CA SER A 234 -7.93 6.42 -10.80
C SER A 234 -9.44 6.47 -11.05
N ASP A 235 -10.21 7.11 -10.18
CA ASP A 235 -11.65 7.32 -10.26
C ASP A 235 -12.05 8.59 -9.50
N LYS A 236 -12.47 9.62 -10.25
CA LYS A 236 -12.86 10.92 -9.70
C LYS A 236 -14.08 10.83 -8.78
N LYS A 237 -15.03 9.93 -9.06
CA LYS A 237 -16.25 9.77 -8.24
C LYS A 237 -15.91 9.11 -6.92
N ALA A 238 -15.06 8.08 -6.94
CA ALA A 238 -14.57 7.45 -5.71
C ALA A 238 -13.84 8.46 -4.81
N ALA A 239 -12.98 9.31 -5.40
CA ALA A 239 -12.30 10.36 -4.67
C ALA A 239 -13.28 11.39 -4.06
N ALA A 240 -14.32 11.79 -4.80
CA ALA A 240 -15.36 12.67 -4.29
C ALA A 240 -16.10 12.03 -3.11
N THR A 241 -16.53 10.77 -3.22
CA THR A 241 -17.18 10.04 -2.13
C THR A 241 -16.29 9.99 -0.88
N ILE A 242 -15.00 9.68 -1.02
CA ILE A 242 -14.08 9.66 0.12
C ILE A 242 -13.92 11.05 0.73
N TYR A 243 -13.76 12.08 -0.10
CA TYR A 243 -13.63 13.45 0.37
C TYR A 243 -14.88 13.92 1.13
N ASP A 244 -16.07 13.75 0.57
CA ASP A 244 -17.32 14.22 1.16
C ASP A 244 -17.58 13.61 2.55
N ASN A 245 -17.13 12.38 2.77
CA ASN A 245 -17.26 11.65 4.03
C ASN A 245 -16.16 11.95 5.06
N MET A 246 -15.00 12.46 4.61
CA MET A 246 -13.79 12.59 5.45
C MET A 246 -13.30 14.04 5.58
N GLN A 247 -13.91 15.01 4.90
CA GLN A 247 -13.55 16.42 4.98
C GLN A 247 -13.82 17.01 6.37
N ILE A 248 -13.17 18.14 6.66
CA ILE A 248 -13.48 18.92 7.86
C ILE A 248 -14.91 19.44 7.76
N GLY A 249 -15.66 19.35 8.86
CA GLY A 249 -17.07 19.74 8.89
C GLY A 249 -18.03 18.72 8.26
N ALA A 250 -17.57 17.52 7.90
CA ALA A 250 -18.47 16.44 7.48
C ALA A 250 -19.50 16.14 8.58
N VAL A 251 -20.79 16.28 8.24
CA VAL A 251 -21.91 16.08 9.17
C VAL A 251 -22.02 14.61 9.59
N GLU A 252 -21.82 13.71 8.64
CA GLU A 252 -21.84 12.27 8.86
C GLU A 252 -20.76 11.59 8.02
N THR A 253 -20.31 10.43 8.50
CA THR A 253 -19.38 9.57 7.77
C THR A 253 -20.05 8.22 7.53
N ASN A 254 -20.11 7.81 6.27
CA ASN A 254 -20.55 6.50 5.82
C ASN A 254 -19.33 5.64 5.45
N PHE A 255 -18.87 4.85 6.42
CA PHE A 255 -17.76 3.91 6.26
C PHE A 255 -17.96 2.95 5.09
N ALA A 256 -19.17 2.42 4.90
CA ALA A 256 -19.44 1.48 3.81
C ALA A 256 -19.20 2.13 2.43
N ALA A 257 -19.65 3.37 2.26
CA ALA A 257 -19.42 4.15 1.04
C ALA A 257 -17.92 4.47 0.84
N VAL A 258 -17.21 4.86 1.91
CA VAL A 258 -15.75 5.09 1.87
C VAL A 258 -15.00 3.81 1.49
N LYS A 259 -15.37 2.68 2.10
CA LYS A 259 -14.79 1.36 1.82
C LYS A 259 -15.01 0.94 0.38
N GLU A 260 -16.25 1.00 -0.11
CA GLU A 260 -16.58 0.65 -1.49
C GLU A 260 -15.83 1.54 -2.49
N ALA A 261 -15.73 2.85 -2.22
CA ALA A 261 -14.98 3.78 -3.06
C ALA A 261 -13.49 3.42 -3.16
N PHE A 262 -12.85 3.00 -2.06
CA PHE A 262 -11.47 2.51 -2.09
C PHE A 262 -11.36 1.17 -2.82
N GLU A 263 -12.22 0.21 -2.52
CA GLU A 263 -12.16 -1.14 -3.10
C GLU A 263 -12.30 -1.13 -4.63
N LYS A 264 -13.15 -0.24 -5.16
CA LYS A 264 -13.34 -0.04 -6.59
C LYS A 264 -12.07 0.38 -7.35
N VAL A 265 -11.10 0.99 -6.67
CA VAL A 265 -9.86 1.47 -7.30
C VAL A 265 -8.65 0.57 -7.06
N TYR A 266 -8.74 -0.45 -6.20
CA TYR A 266 -7.61 -1.34 -5.87
C TYR A 266 -6.95 -1.95 -7.09
N GLY A 267 -7.74 -2.45 -8.06
CA GLY A 267 -7.20 -2.98 -9.31
C GLY A 267 -6.36 -1.97 -10.12
N LYS A 268 -6.76 -0.68 -10.13
CA LYS A 268 -6.00 0.39 -10.81
C LYS A 268 -4.74 0.79 -10.04
N LEU A 269 -4.77 0.65 -8.71
CA LEU A 269 -3.63 0.86 -7.84
C LEU A 269 -2.68 -0.35 -7.80
N HIS A 270 -3.06 -1.46 -8.46
CA HIS A 270 -2.34 -2.73 -8.42
C HIS A 270 -2.12 -3.23 -6.98
N ILE A 271 -3.14 -3.08 -6.14
CA ILE A 271 -3.24 -3.70 -4.82
C ILE A 271 -4.51 -4.54 -4.79
N ASN A 272 -4.66 -5.40 -3.79
CA ASN A 272 -5.85 -6.21 -3.60
C ASN A 272 -6.40 -6.10 -2.17
N CYS A 273 -7.59 -6.68 -1.98
CA CYS A 273 -8.29 -6.70 -0.69
C CYS A 273 -7.42 -7.26 0.45
N ALA A 274 -6.60 -8.29 0.17
CA ALA A 274 -5.71 -8.89 1.16
C ALA A 274 -4.55 -7.96 1.54
N ASN A 275 -4.04 -7.15 0.60
CA ASN A 275 -2.99 -6.17 0.92
C ASN A 275 -3.48 -5.09 1.90
N VAL A 276 -4.76 -4.71 1.81
CA VAL A 276 -5.37 -3.75 2.74
C VAL A 276 -5.81 -4.43 4.04
N GLY A 277 -6.39 -5.62 3.96
CA GLY A 277 -6.80 -6.42 5.11
C GLY A 277 -8.14 -6.02 5.72
N CYS A 278 -8.41 -6.52 6.92
CA CYS A 278 -9.66 -6.26 7.65
C CYS A 278 -9.41 -5.59 9.00
N LEU A 279 -10.28 -4.67 9.41
CA LEU A 279 -10.08 -3.88 10.64
C LEU A 279 -10.44 -4.70 11.90
N ILE A 280 -9.56 -4.75 12.92
CA ILE A 280 -9.69 -5.64 14.10
C ILE A 280 -9.35 -5.00 15.46
N GLU A 281 -9.57 -3.70 15.70
CA GLU A 281 -8.97 -3.01 16.87
C GLU A 281 -8.96 -3.81 18.19
N SER A 282 -7.76 -3.99 18.74
CA SER A 282 -7.41 -4.45 20.09
C SER A 282 -8.37 -5.49 20.71
N GLY A 283 -8.55 -6.64 20.05
CA GLY A 283 -9.47 -7.68 20.50
C GLY A 283 -9.28 -8.97 19.72
N PRO A 284 -10.14 -10.01 19.91
CA PRO A 284 -9.99 -11.29 19.23
C PRO A 284 -9.81 -11.06 17.74
N ASN A 285 -9.01 -11.92 17.10
CA ASN A 285 -8.45 -11.83 15.75
C ASN A 285 -9.51 -11.84 14.61
N THR A 286 -10.62 -11.13 14.81
CA THR A 286 -11.91 -11.15 14.13
C THR A 286 -12.18 -9.75 13.60
N CYS A 287 -12.50 -9.66 12.32
CA CYS A 287 -12.84 -8.41 11.64
C CYS A 287 -14.09 -7.77 12.26
N TYR A 288 -14.09 -6.45 12.38
CA TYR A 288 -15.30 -5.69 12.69
C TYR A 288 -16.35 -5.91 11.60
N SER A 289 -17.62 -5.86 11.99
CA SER A 289 -18.75 -6.06 11.07
C SER A 289 -18.69 -5.05 9.92
N GLY A 290 -18.72 -5.54 8.67
CA GLY A 290 -18.66 -4.71 7.47
C GLY A 290 -17.26 -4.18 7.13
N ALA A 291 -16.27 -4.39 8.00
CA ALA A 291 -14.88 -4.01 7.79
C ALA A 291 -13.98 -5.20 7.41
N ASP A 292 -14.59 -6.30 6.97
CA ASP A 292 -13.91 -7.41 6.31
C ASP A 292 -13.19 -6.93 5.05
N ALA A 293 -12.05 -7.55 4.73
CA ALA A 293 -11.45 -7.36 3.41
C ALA A 293 -12.50 -7.73 2.35
N CYS A 294 -12.58 -6.98 1.24
CA CYS A 294 -13.42 -7.41 0.12
C CYS A 294 -13.13 -8.88 -0.24
N PRO A 295 -14.15 -9.64 -0.65
CA PRO A 295 -13.92 -10.96 -1.22
C PRO A 295 -12.81 -10.83 -2.24
N ALA A 296 -11.83 -11.75 -2.23
CA ALA A 296 -10.84 -11.73 -3.28
C ALA A 296 -11.61 -11.76 -4.61
N GLU A 297 -11.46 -10.71 -5.42
CA GLU A 297 -11.80 -10.82 -6.82
C GLU A 297 -10.90 -11.94 -7.33
N CYS A 298 -11.45 -13.15 -7.49
CA CYS A 298 -10.82 -14.14 -8.33
C CYS A 298 -10.82 -13.46 -9.69
N PRO A 299 -9.66 -13.10 -10.25
CA PRO A 299 -9.62 -12.58 -11.60
C PRO A 299 -9.90 -13.78 -12.51
N ASP A 300 -11.14 -14.29 -12.48
CA ASP A 300 -11.71 -15.26 -13.41
C ASP A 300 -11.98 -14.55 -14.75
N LYS A 301 -10.98 -13.82 -15.24
CA LYS A 301 -10.74 -13.95 -16.67
C LYS A 301 -9.97 -15.24 -16.78
N LYS A 302 -10.53 -16.23 -17.50
CA LYS A 302 -9.75 -17.32 -18.08
C LYS A 302 -8.45 -16.68 -18.58
N ASN A 303 -7.35 -16.80 -17.85
CA ASN A 303 -6.08 -16.55 -18.45
C ASN A 303 -5.86 -17.81 -19.27
N THR A 304 -6.33 -17.76 -20.51
CA THR A 304 -6.17 -18.83 -21.51
C THR A 304 -4.70 -19.13 -21.81
N ASP A 305 -3.77 -18.42 -21.14
CA ASP A 305 -2.33 -18.55 -21.24
C ASP A 305 -1.71 -19.19 -19.98
N SER A 306 -2.27 -20.29 -19.46
CA SER A 306 -1.53 -21.26 -18.62
C SER A 306 -0.22 -21.76 -19.28
N LYS A 307 0.01 -21.39 -20.54
CA LYS A 307 1.21 -21.64 -21.34
C LYS A 307 2.20 -20.48 -21.41
N LYS A 308 1.94 -19.31 -20.80
CA LYS A 308 2.94 -18.22 -20.75
C LYS A 308 4.05 -18.58 -19.77
N THR A 309 5.11 -19.13 -20.34
CA THR A 309 6.37 -19.36 -19.64
C THR A 309 7.23 -18.10 -19.77
N VAL A 310 7.71 -17.58 -18.64
CA VAL A 310 8.59 -16.40 -18.60
C VAL A 310 10.02 -16.87 -18.45
N THR A 311 10.86 -16.53 -19.41
CA THR A 311 12.28 -16.91 -19.38
C THR A 311 13.01 -15.92 -18.49
N VAL A 312 13.74 -16.41 -17.48
CA VAL A 312 14.55 -15.56 -16.60
C VAL A 312 16.02 -15.88 -16.90
N PRO A 313 16.69 -15.11 -17.77
CA PRO A 313 18.03 -15.46 -18.27
C PRO A 313 19.10 -15.54 -17.17
N GLU A 314 18.93 -14.79 -16.08
CA GLU A 314 19.93 -14.59 -15.04
C GLU A 314 20.10 -15.79 -14.07
N MET A 315 19.25 -16.82 -14.14
CA MET A 315 19.25 -17.91 -13.14
C MET A 315 19.28 -19.34 -13.70
N GLY A 316 19.59 -19.54 -15.00
CA GLY A 316 19.91 -20.86 -15.55
C GLY A 316 18.75 -21.87 -15.62
N GLN A 317 17.49 -21.40 -15.60
CA GLN A 317 16.32 -22.24 -15.85
C GLN A 317 15.57 -21.84 -17.13
N ASN A 318 15.08 -22.86 -17.84
CA ASN A 318 14.14 -22.70 -18.94
C ASN A 318 12.79 -22.23 -18.38
N ALA A 319 12.31 -21.09 -18.88
CA ALA A 319 10.95 -20.56 -18.83
C ALA A 319 10.01 -21.06 -17.70
N VAL A 320 9.75 -20.20 -16.70
CA VAL A 320 8.88 -20.49 -15.52
C VAL A 320 7.47 -19.96 -15.77
N SER A 321 6.45 -20.79 -15.55
CA SER A 321 5.04 -20.38 -15.61
C SER A 321 4.63 -19.56 -14.37
N CYS A 322 3.60 -18.72 -14.51
CA CYS A 322 2.99 -18.04 -13.37
C CYS A 322 2.51 -19.01 -12.29
N GLY A 323 2.22 -20.25 -12.68
CA GLY A 323 1.80 -21.28 -11.77
C GLY A 323 2.93 -21.87 -10.94
N GLU A 324 4.04 -22.22 -11.59
CA GLU A 324 5.25 -22.64 -10.88
C GLU A 324 5.75 -21.56 -9.93
N LEU A 325 5.67 -20.29 -10.35
CA LEU A 325 6.02 -19.14 -9.53
C LEU A 325 5.13 -19.01 -8.27
N ALA A 326 3.82 -19.25 -8.38
CA ALA A 326 2.90 -19.18 -7.25
C ALA A 326 3.19 -20.26 -6.19
N LEU A 327 3.73 -21.39 -6.62
CA LEU A 327 4.08 -22.53 -5.77
C LEU A 327 5.47 -22.38 -5.12
N MET A 328 6.23 -21.35 -5.49
CA MET A 328 7.50 -21.05 -4.85
C MET A 328 7.30 -20.45 -3.46
N PRO A 329 8.14 -20.82 -2.47
CA PRO A 329 8.21 -20.12 -1.18
C PRO A 329 8.33 -18.61 -1.39
N ALA A 330 7.67 -17.79 -0.57
CA ALA A 330 7.63 -16.33 -0.71
C ALA A 330 9.04 -15.71 -0.85
N LYS A 331 10.01 -16.22 -0.08
CA LYS A 331 11.42 -15.80 -0.14
C LYS A 331 12.11 -16.04 -1.49
N TYR A 332 11.63 -16.94 -2.33
CA TYR A 332 12.15 -17.14 -3.68
C TYR A 332 11.26 -16.46 -4.71
N ARG A 333 9.93 -16.50 -4.51
CA ARG A 333 8.95 -15.82 -5.37
C ARG A 333 9.22 -14.32 -5.52
N HIS A 334 9.61 -13.64 -4.43
CA HIS A 334 9.93 -12.21 -4.48
C HIS A 334 11.08 -11.89 -5.46
N VAL A 335 12.05 -12.80 -5.61
CA VAL A 335 13.21 -12.63 -6.51
C VAL A 335 12.76 -12.68 -7.96
N PHE A 336 11.89 -13.63 -8.31
CA PHE A 336 11.35 -13.75 -9.66
C PHE A 336 10.36 -12.62 -9.98
N CYS A 337 9.51 -12.26 -9.02
CA CYS A 337 8.56 -11.15 -9.15
C CYS A 337 9.19 -9.76 -9.12
N ALA A 338 10.48 -9.67 -8.86
CA ALA A 338 11.25 -8.45 -9.07
C ALA A 338 11.48 -8.18 -10.57
N ASN A 339 11.45 -9.21 -11.43
CA ASN A 339 11.58 -9.05 -12.87
C ASN A 339 10.28 -8.48 -13.47
N ASN A 340 10.38 -7.39 -14.23
CA ASN A 340 9.24 -6.68 -14.83
C ASN A 340 8.47 -7.53 -15.86
N GLU A 341 9.15 -8.40 -16.61
CA GLU A 341 8.48 -9.31 -17.53
C GLU A 341 7.68 -10.36 -16.78
N VAL A 342 8.21 -10.84 -15.64
CA VAL A 342 7.51 -11.77 -14.74
C VAL A 342 6.34 -11.07 -14.03
N GLU A 343 6.53 -9.87 -13.49
CA GLU A 343 5.46 -9.11 -12.82
C GLU A 343 4.32 -8.76 -13.80
N LYS A 344 4.66 -8.39 -15.05
CA LYS A 344 3.66 -8.14 -16.09
C LYS A 344 2.94 -9.39 -16.56
N ALA A 345 3.66 -10.50 -16.66
CA ALA A 345 3.08 -11.78 -17.08
C ALA A 345 2.24 -12.41 -15.96
N CYS A 346 2.65 -12.25 -14.70
CA CYS A 346 2.10 -12.92 -13.53
C CYS A 346 1.73 -11.94 -12.40
N PRO A 347 0.94 -10.88 -12.66
CA PRO A 347 0.73 -9.79 -11.70
C PRO A 347 0.06 -10.28 -10.41
N GLY A 348 -0.93 -11.18 -10.51
CA GLY A 348 -1.58 -11.74 -9.32
C GLY A 348 -0.63 -12.58 -8.47
N THR A 349 0.10 -13.51 -9.09
CA THR A 349 1.11 -14.33 -8.40
C THR A 349 2.14 -13.47 -7.65
N CYS A 350 2.58 -12.36 -8.27
CA CYS A 350 3.54 -11.43 -7.70
C CYS A 350 3.00 -10.49 -6.64
N LEU A 351 1.68 -10.30 -6.60
CA LEU A 351 0.97 -9.62 -5.52
C LEU A 351 0.66 -10.54 -4.32
N GLY A 352 1.13 -11.79 -4.35
CA GLY A 352 0.98 -12.75 -3.27
C GLY A 352 -0.39 -13.43 -3.25
N THR A 353 -1.22 -13.26 -4.28
CA THR A 353 -2.45 -14.05 -4.42
C THR A 353 -2.06 -15.43 -4.93
N CYS A 354 -2.30 -16.48 -4.14
CA CYS A 354 -2.27 -17.84 -4.67
C CYS A 354 -3.48 -18.00 -5.60
N LEU A 355 -3.33 -17.60 -6.86
CA LEU A 355 -4.32 -17.81 -7.90
C LEU A 355 -4.27 -19.29 -8.30
N CYS A 356 -5.43 -19.93 -8.32
CA CYS A 356 -5.54 -21.24 -8.95
C CYS A 356 -5.22 -21.13 -10.43
N PHE A 357 -4.53 -22.15 -10.93
CA PHE A 357 -4.08 -22.22 -12.32
C PHE A 357 -5.29 -22.46 -13.22
N ASP A 358 -5.68 -21.43 -13.97
CA ASP A 358 -5.95 -21.45 -15.40
C ASP A 358 -6.44 -22.77 -16.04
N ASP A 359 -7.51 -23.38 -15.51
CA ASP A 359 -8.61 -24.10 -16.20
C ASP A 359 -9.59 -24.59 -15.09
N PRO A 360 -10.92 -24.36 -15.18
CA PRO A 360 -11.88 -24.93 -14.23
C PRO A 360 -11.78 -26.45 -14.04
N ASN A 361 -11.31 -27.19 -15.04
CA ASN A 361 -11.15 -28.65 -14.98
C ASN A 361 -9.94 -29.07 -14.13
N ASP A 362 -8.86 -28.28 -14.09
CA ASP A 362 -7.66 -28.58 -13.29
C ASP A 362 -7.91 -28.35 -11.78
N CYS A 363 -8.89 -27.52 -11.44
CA CYS A 363 -9.35 -27.32 -10.08
C CYS A 363 -10.20 -28.50 -9.57
N GLU A 364 -10.86 -29.24 -10.46
CA GLU A 364 -11.70 -30.39 -10.11
C GLU A 364 -10.84 -31.56 -9.59
N ASP A 365 -9.68 -31.80 -10.20
CA ASP A 365 -8.70 -32.81 -9.77
C ASP A 365 -8.06 -32.49 -8.41
N LEU A 366 -7.78 -31.21 -8.12
CA LEU A 366 -7.31 -30.78 -6.80
C LEU A 366 -8.36 -30.96 -5.71
N TRP A 367 -9.64 -30.74 -6.04
CA TRP A 367 -10.74 -30.91 -5.10
C TRP A 367 -11.05 -32.38 -4.79
N ASN A 368 -10.74 -33.28 -5.73
CA ASN A 368 -10.82 -34.72 -5.55
C ASN A 368 -9.70 -35.28 -4.65
N ASP A 369 -8.66 -34.49 -4.34
CA ASP A 369 -7.69 -34.84 -3.29
C ASP A 369 -8.31 -34.64 -1.89
N LYS A 370 -8.48 -35.75 -1.17
CA LYS A 370 -9.07 -35.80 0.18
C LYS A 370 -8.33 -34.97 1.23
N LYS A 371 -7.07 -34.58 1.00
CA LYS A 371 -6.36 -33.64 1.89
C LYS A 371 -6.79 -32.21 1.64
N PHE A 372 -7.04 -31.85 0.38
CA PHE A 372 -7.34 -30.49 -0.03
C PHE A 372 -8.74 -30.04 0.39
N ALA A 373 -9.74 -30.90 0.18
CA ALA A 373 -11.11 -30.68 0.61
C ALA A 373 -11.28 -30.48 2.13
N LYS A 374 -10.26 -30.82 2.94
CA LYS A 374 -10.23 -30.58 4.40
C LYS A 374 -9.62 -29.23 4.79
N THR A 375 -8.88 -28.59 3.89
CA THR A 375 -8.17 -27.32 4.13
C THR A 375 -9.08 -26.12 3.90
N CYS A 376 -9.89 -26.14 2.85
CA CYS A 376 -10.90 -25.12 2.56
C CYS A 376 -12.17 -25.29 3.42
N LYS A 377 -12.65 -24.23 4.07
CA LYS A 377 -13.88 -24.27 4.88
C LYS A 377 -15.11 -23.88 4.04
N LYS A 378 -16.29 -24.36 4.42
CA LYS A 378 -17.56 -23.85 3.88
C LYS A 378 -17.84 -22.46 4.43
N ASN A 379 -18.36 -21.55 3.62
CA ASN A 379 -18.78 -20.22 4.06
C ASN A 379 -20.02 -20.30 4.98
N LYS A 380 -20.43 -19.17 5.55
CA LYS A 380 -21.59 -19.09 6.48
C LYS A 380 -22.92 -19.57 5.88
N ASN A 381 -23.01 -19.67 4.55
CA ASN A 381 -24.20 -20.12 3.82
C ASN A 381 -24.14 -21.61 3.44
N GLY A 382 -23.12 -22.35 3.92
CA GLY A 382 -22.95 -23.78 3.60
C GLY A 382 -22.37 -24.05 2.21
N GLU A 383 -22.03 -23.00 1.46
CA GLU A 383 -21.39 -23.12 0.16
C GLU A 383 -19.90 -23.37 0.35
N VAL A 384 -19.36 -24.25 -0.48
CA VAL A 384 -17.92 -24.48 -0.56
C VAL A 384 -17.29 -23.26 -1.20
N GLU A 385 -16.25 -22.73 -0.57
CA GLU A 385 -15.47 -21.61 -1.09
C GLU A 385 -14.82 -22.01 -2.42
N LYS A 386 -15.36 -21.50 -3.55
CA LYS A 386 -15.00 -21.94 -4.91
C LYS A 386 -13.64 -21.44 -5.39
N CYS A 387 -12.98 -20.59 -4.62
CA CYS A 387 -11.75 -19.93 -5.01
C CYS A 387 -10.62 -20.25 -4.02
N PRO A 388 -9.58 -20.99 -4.44
CA PRO A 388 -8.52 -21.40 -3.51
C PRO A 388 -7.66 -20.27 -2.95
N SER A 389 -7.71 -19.07 -3.56
CA SER A 389 -7.06 -17.87 -3.01
C SER A 389 -7.69 -17.38 -1.71
N THR A 390 -8.94 -17.77 -1.41
CA THR A 390 -9.62 -17.40 -0.16
C THR A 390 -9.61 -18.55 0.87
N CYS A 391 -9.16 -19.74 0.47
CA CYS A 391 -8.97 -20.88 1.37
C CYS A 391 -7.78 -20.67 2.33
N ALA A 392 -8.07 -20.58 3.62
CA ALA A 392 -7.05 -20.52 4.67
C ALA A 392 -6.09 -21.75 4.62
N GLY A 393 -4.77 -21.50 4.52
CA GLY A 393 -3.74 -22.55 4.52
C GLY A 393 -3.45 -23.18 3.15
N PHE A 394 -4.09 -22.70 2.08
CA PHE A 394 -3.87 -23.18 0.70
C PHE A 394 -2.39 -23.16 0.30
N CYS A 395 -1.74 -22.00 0.45
CA CYS A 395 -0.36 -21.78 0.02
C CYS A 395 0.70 -22.59 0.82
N ASP A 396 0.38 -22.98 2.05
CA ASP A 396 1.30 -23.70 2.95
C ASP A 396 1.21 -25.24 2.79
N SER A 397 0.22 -25.72 2.06
CA SER A 397 -0.12 -27.14 1.99
C SER A 397 0.53 -27.91 0.83
N ILE A 398 1.21 -27.22 -0.09
CA ILE A 398 1.79 -27.86 -1.29
C ILE A 398 3.27 -28.21 -1.09
N PRO A 399 3.67 -29.49 -1.18
CA PRO A 399 5.06 -29.90 -1.05
C PRO A 399 5.80 -29.73 -2.39
N PHE A 400 6.12 -28.50 -2.78
CA PHE A 400 7.00 -28.24 -3.94
C PHE A 400 8.46 -28.69 -3.70
N THR A 401 8.79 -29.04 -2.45
CA THR A 401 10.09 -29.61 -2.05
C THR A 401 10.45 -30.92 -2.76
N LYS A 402 9.51 -31.60 -3.43
CA LYS A 402 9.80 -32.83 -4.18
C LYS A 402 10.28 -32.61 -5.62
N LYS A 403 10.04 -31.43 -6.24
CA LYS A 403 10.41 -31.17 -7.64
C LYS A 403 11.59 -30.22 -7.83
N TYR A 404 11.91 -29.37 -6.85
CA TYR A 404 13.04 -28.44 -6.92
C TYR A 404 14.20 -28.91 -6.02
N LYS A 405 15.24 -29.49 -6.62
CA LYS A 405 16.55 -29.60 -5.98
C LYS A 405 17.29 -28.31 -6.33
N GLY A 406 17.36 -27.36 -5.39
CA GLY A 406 18.14 -26.14 -5.60
C GLY A 406 19.60 -26.45 -5.94
N PRO A 407 20.38 -25.46 -6.41
CA PRO A 407 21.82 -25.65 -6.59
C PRO A 407 22.41 -26.14 -5.26
N LYS A 408 23.21 -27.22 -5.31
CA LYS A 408 23.93 -27.70 -4.13
C LYS A 408 24.83 -26.57 -3.66
N GLU A 409 24.62 -26.12 -2.42
CA GLU A 409 25.55 -25.26 -1.71
C GLU A 409 26.94 -25.91 -1.81
N ARG A 410 27.91 -25.14 -2.31
CA ARG A 410 29.34 -25.46 -2.22
C ARG A 410 29.95 -24.61 -1.13
#